data_AF-A0AA37ZCZ2-F1
#
_entry.id   AF-A0AA37ZCZ2-F1
#
_cell.length_a   1.000
_cell.length_b   1.000
_cell.length_c   1.000
_cell.angle_alpha   90.00
_cell.angle_beta   90.00
_cell.angle_gamma   90.00
#
_symmetry.space_group_name_H-M   'P 1'
#
loop_
_entity.id
_entity.type
_entity.pdbx_description
1 polymer ?
#
loop_
_entity_poly.entity_id
_entity_poly.type
_entity_poly.pdbx_seq_one_letter_code
_entity_poly.pdbx_strand_id
1 'polypeptide(L)'
;MMTKKISLFLWIIFLAGLAATFIIRWRTSTAHKYFSCEAQLTLQDQISSYEVLMNFTFSGDSGKYEATGIYRDRQGHEIKTSNKVTFDYWRKGQNLYLFSKSTNELPKRDIPILSWKPDFFRKHNRGLALQVIQQNADGYLFLYDHTPLFYCTRNNN
;
A
#
# COMPACT_ATOMS: atom_id res chain seq x y z
N MET A 1 -13.61 -40.71 39.45
CA MET A 1 -13.05 -39.37 39.72
C MET A 1 -11.99 -38.94 38.70
N MET A 2 -11.17 -39.86 38.18
CA MET A 2 -10.10 -39.59 37.21
C MET A 2 -10.59 -39.16 35.80
N THR A 3 -11.69 -39.75 35.32
CA THR A 3 -12.31 -39.43 34.01
C THR A 3 -12.88 -38.01 33.91
N LYS A 4 -13.45 -37.47 35.00
CA LYS A 4 -13.94 -36.08 35.05
C LYS A 4 -12.79 -35.06 34.95
N LYS A 5 -11.63 -35.36 35.55
CA LYS A 5 -10.44 -34.50 35.48
C LYS A 5 -9.83 -34.49 34.08
N ILE A 6 -9.78 -35.63 33.41
CA ILE A 6 -9.31 -35.75 32.01
C ILE A 6 -10.26 -35.01 31.06
N SER A 7 -11.57 -35.18 31.24
CA SER A 7 -12.58 -34.45 30.47
C SER A 7 -12.46 -32.93 30.67
N LEU A 8 -12.27 -32.45 31.91
CA LEU A 8 -12.05 -31.03 32.19
C LEU A 8 -10.78 -30.49 31.49
N PHE A 9 -9.69 -31.25 31.51
CA PHE A 9 -8.45 -30.88 30.82
C PHE A 9 -8.64 -30.76 29.30
N LEU A 10 -9.36 -31.70 28.69
CA LEU A 10 -9.68 -31.66 27.26
C LEU A 10 -10.51 -30.42 26.89
N TRP A 11 -11.49 -30.04 27.73
CA TRP A 11 -12.28 -28.82 27.53
C TRP A 11 -11.44 -27.54 27.63
N ILE A 12 -10.50 -27.48 28.57
CA ILE A 12 -9.58 -26.34 28.72
C ILE A 12 -8.69 -26.20 27.47
N ILE A 13 -8.13 -27.31 26.97
CA ILE A 13 -7.31 -27.31 25.76
C ILE A 13 -8.13 -26.86 24.54
N PHE A 14 -9.37 -27.34 24.41
CA PHE A 14 -10.27 -26.96 23.32
C PHE A 14 -10.61 -25.46 23.35
N LEU A 15 -10.98 -24.92 24.52
CA LEU A 15 -11.25 -23.50 24.70
C LEU A 15 -10.00 -22.63 24.46
N ALA A 16 -8.83 -23.07 24.92
CA ALA A 16 -7.57 -22.38 24.66
C ALA A 16 -7.23 -22.36 23.16
N GLY A 17 -7.49 -23.46 22.44
CA GLY A 17 -7.34 -23.53 20.99
C GLY A 17 -8.25 -22.55 20.25
N LEU A 18 -9.53 -22.50 20.62
CA LEU A 18 -10.49 -21.53 20.06
C LEU A 18 -10.04 -20.08 20.32
N ALA A 19 -9.67 -19.76 21.56
CA ALA A 19 -9.18 -18.43 21.90
C ALA A 19 -7.93 -18.04 21.11
N ALA A 20 -6.97 -18.96 20.95
CA ALA A 20 -5.76 -18.73 20.16
C ALA A 20 -6.09 -18.43 18.68
N THR A 21 -6.97 -19.23 18.06
CA THR A 21 -7.37 -18.98 16.65
C THR A 21 -8.05 -17.63 16.46
N PHE A 22 -8.90 -17.22 17.42
CA PHE A 22 -9.58 -15.93 17.37
C PHE A 22 -8.59 -14.76 17.50
N ILE A 23 -7.66 -14.84 18.45
CA ILE A 23 -6.62 -13.82 18.66
C ILE A 23 -5.72 -13.68 17.43
N ILE A 24 -5.29 -14.80 16.84
CA ILE A 24 -4.45 -14.81 15.63
C ILE A 24 -5.21 -14.16 14.46
N ARG A 25 -6.48 -14.51 14.26
CA ARG A 25 -7.31 -13.95 13.18
C ARG A 25 -7.55 -12.45 13.39
N TRP A 26 -7.79 -12.02 14.61
CA TRP A 26 -8.00 -10.61 14.93
C TRP A 26 -6.74 -9.77 14.71
N ARG A 27 -5.57 -10.26 15.15
CA ARG A 27 -4.29 -9.58 14.94
C ARG A 27 -3.92 -9.48 13.46
N THR A 28 -4.05 -10.58 12.72
CA THR A 28 -3.75 -10.57 11.28
C THR A 28 -4.70 -9.64 10.51
N SER A 29 -5.99 -9.66 10.82
CA SER A 29 -6.95 -8.74 10.19
C SER A 29 -6.68 -7.27 10.52
N THR A 30 -6.21 -6.96 11.72
CA THR A 30 -5.93 -5.57 12.13
C THR A 30 -4.62 -5.07 11.51
N ALA A 31 -3.59 -5.92 11.50
CA ALA A 31 -2.30 -5.59 10.89
C ALA A 31 -2.42 -5.30 9.37
N HIS A 32 -3.36 -5.95 8.67
CA HIS A 32 -3.62 -5.67 7.26
C HIS A 32 -4.43 -4.40 7.00
N LYS A 33 -5.09 -3.84 8.03
CA LYS A 33 -5.91 -2.63 7.94
C LYS A 33 -5.19 -1.36 8.37
N TYR A 34 -4.10 -1.51 9.13
CA TYR A 34 -3.33 -0.39 9.68
C TYR A 34 -1.86 -0.60 9.38
N PHE A 35 -1.37 0.05 8.33
CA PHE A 35 0.04 0.03 7.98
C PHE A 35 0.40 1.26 7.16
N SER A 36 1.65 1.70 7.29
CA SER A 36 2.23 2.73 6.44
C SER A 36 3.43 2.15 5.72
N CYS A 37 3.68 2.62 4.51
CA CYS A 37 4.87 2.23 3.77
C CYS A 37 5.40 3.38 2.92
N GLU A 38 6.72 3.41 2.76
CA GLU A 38 7.44 4.37 1.94
C GLU A 38 8.06 3.66 0.74
N ALA A 39 8.02 4.30 -0.41
CA ALA A 39 8.63 3.81 -1.65
C ALA A 39 9.36 4.95 -2.35
N GLN A 40 10.52 4.63 -2.90
CA GLN A 40 11.27 5.54 -3.75
C GLN A 40 11.38 4.94 -5.15
N LEU A 41 11.12 5.75 -6.18
CA LEU A 41 11.19 5.35 -7.57
C LEU A 41 12.00 6.37 -8.37
N THR A 42 12.92 5.87 -9.19
CA THR A 42 13.63 6.66 -10.18
C THR A 42 13.29 6.13 -11.57
N LEU A 43 12.70 6.98 -12.39
CA LEU A 43 12.44 6.72 -13.79
C LEU A 43 13.49 7.42 -14.63
N GLN A 44 14.09 6.70 -15.57
CA GLN A 44 15.03 7.25 -16.52
C GLN A 44 14.50 7.00 -17.93
N ASP A 45 14.30 8.08 -18.67
CA ASP A 45 14.19 8.07 -20.14
C ASP A 45 15.53 8.60 -20.71
N GLN A 46 15.79 8.39 -22.00
CA GLN A 46 17.11 8.61 -22.64
C GLN A 46 17.84 9.90 -22.22
N ILE A 47 17.09 10.98 -21.99
CA ILE A 47 17.61 12.30 -21.61
C ILE A 47 16.75 13.02 -20.55
N SER A 48 15.82 12.34 -19.89
CA SER A 48 15.02 12.93 -18.81
C SER A 48 14.88 11.96 -17.65
N SER A 49 14.78 12.47 -16.43
CA SER A 49 14.66 11.63 -15.23
C SER A 49 13.57 12.12 -14.30
N TYR A 50 13.01 11.21 -13.53
CA TYR A 50 12.05 11.52 -12.48
C TYR A 50 12.37 10.73 -11.24
N GLU A 51 12.68 11.44 -10.16
CA GLU A 51 12.87 10.87 -8.84
C GLU A 51 11.65 11.21 -7.99
N VAL A 52 11.04 10.20 -7.36
CA VAL A 52 9.86 10.40 -6.53
C VAL A 52 9.93 9.57 -5.24
N LEU A 53 9.61 10.23 -4.14
CA LEU A 53 9.35 9.62 -2.84
C LEU A 53 7.83 9.55 -2.64
N MET A 54 7.33 8.38 -2.29
CA MET A 54 5.92 8.07 -2.11
C MET A 54 5.68 7.50 -0.73
N ASN A 55 4.66 8.00 -0.05
CA ASN A 55 4.21 7.52 1.25
C ASN A 55 2.76 7.09 1.15
N PHE A 56 2.49 5.84 1.52
CA PHE A 56 1.15 5.31 1.66
C PHE A 56 0.84 5.08 3.14
N THR A 57 -0.34 5.50 3.58
CA THR A 57 -0.87 5.24 4.91
C THR A 57 -2.25 4.60 4.76
N PHE A 58 -2.44 3.45 5.37
CA PHE A 58 -3.67 2.69 5.39
C PHE A 58 -4.23 2.69 6.81
N SER A 59 -5.48 3.11 6.96
CA SER A 59 -6.15 3.29 8.25
C SER A 59 -7.59 2.78 8.18
N GLY A 60 -7.80 1.51 8.54
CA GLY A 60 -9.12 0.88 8.51
C GLY A 60 -9.54 0.51 7.09
N ASP A 61 -10.47 1.27 6.52
CA ASP A 61 -11.02 1.13 5.15
C ASP A 61 -10.67 2.31 4.25
N SER A 62 -9.89 3.27 4.76
CA SER A 62 -9.44 4.46 4.03
C SER A 62 -7.93 4.67 4.18
N GLY A 63 -7.37 5.51 3.33
CA GLY A 63 -5.96 5.78 3.33
C GLY A 63 -5.57 7.07 2.63
N LYS A 64 -4.28 7.36 2.70
CA LYS A 64 -3.65 8.53 2.12
C LYS A 64 -2.42 8.11 1.34
N TYR A 65 -2.21 8.77 0.22
CA TYR A 65 -0.99 8.72 -0.57
C TYR A 65 -0.45 10.13 -0.66
N GLU A 66 0.84 10.29 -0.37
CA GLU A 66 1.55 11.55 -0.51
C GLU A 66 2.83 11.29 -1.30
N ALA A 67 3.09 12.09 -2.33
CA ALA A 67 4.30 11.99 -3.12
C ALA A 67 4.93 13.34 -3.33
N THR A 68 6.26 13.35 -3.33
CA THR A 68 7.08 14.50 -3.71
C THR A 68 8.17 14.00 -4.64
N GLY A 69 8.39 14.71 -5.74
CA GLY A 69 9.39 14.30 -6.71
C GLY A 69 9.99 15.45 -7.49
N ILE A 70 11.08 15.17 -8.18
CA ILE A 70 11.81 16.11 -9.03
C ILE A 70 11.91 15.49 -10.42
N TYR A 71 11.29 16.17 -11.40
CA TYR A 71 11.43 15.84 -12.81
C TYR A 71 12.53 16.70 -13.42
N ARG A 72 13.50 16.09 -14.11
CA ARG A 72 14.52 16.78 -14.90
C ARG A 72 14.20 16.60 -16.37
N ASP A 73 13.94 17.71 -17.06
CA ASP A 73 13.66 17.68 -18.49
C ASP A 73 14.93 17.49 -19.33
N ARG A 74 14.75 17.49 -20.65
CA ARG A 74 15.83 17.29 -21.63
C ARG A 74 16.88 18.39 -21.63
N GLN A 75 16.53 19.57 -21.15
CA GLN A 75 17.43 20.71 -21.01
C GLN A 75 18.09 20.77 -19.62
N GLY A 76 17.76 19.83 -18.74
CA GLY A 76 18.24 19.80 -17.36
C GLY A 76 17.46 20.70 -16.40
N HIS A 77 16.32 21.27 -16.81
CA HIS A 77 15.51 22.05 -15.88
C HIS A 77 14.78 21.14 -14.89
N GLU A 78 14.81 21.54 -13.64
CA GLU A 78 14.13 20.83 -12.56
C GLU A 78 12.70 21.34 -12.36
N ILE A 79 11.76 20.40 -12.31
CA ILE A 79 10.34 20.64 -12.08
C ILE A 79 9.95 19.85 -10.84
N LYS A 80 9.67 20.57 -9.76
CA LYS A 80 9.15 19.96 -8.53
C LYS A 80 7.72 19.49 -8.75
N THR A 81 7.43 18.29 -8.28
CA THR A 81 6.13 17.65 -8.35
C THR A 81 5.67 17.29 -6.95
N SER A 82 4.36 17.33 -6.72
CA SER A 82 3.77 16.79 -5.52
C SER A 82 2.39 16.22 -5.82
N ASN A 83 1.95 15.26 -5.03
CA ASN A 83 0.60 14.74 -5.14
C ASN A 83 0.10 14.28 -3.79
N LYS A 84 -1.17 14.54 -3.52
CA LYS A 84 -1.88 13.98 -2.37
C LYS A 84 -3.14 13.31 -2.84
N VAL A 85 -3.37 12.07 -2.44
CA VAL A 85 -4.58 11.33 -2.76
C VAL A 85 -5.17 10.75 -1.48
N THR A 86 -6.43 11.04 -1.22
CA THR A 86 -7.21 10.28 -0.22
C THR A 86 -7.98 9.19 -0.95
N PHE A 87 -8.13 8.03 -0.34
CA PHE A 87 -8.78 6.89 -0.99
C PHE A 87 -9.51 5.99 0.01
N ASP A 88 -10.52 5.29 -0.48
CA ASP A 88 -11.04 4.09 0.18
C ASP A 88 -10.29 2.87 -0.38
N TYR A 89 -10.20 1.80 0.41
CA TYR A 89 -9.60 0.57 -0.07
C TYR A 89 -10.19 -0.69 0.55
N TRP A 90 -10.03 -1.80 -0.15
CA TRP A 90 -10.26 -3.14 0.40
C TRP A 90 -9.25 -4.12 -0.17
N ARG A 91 -9.03 -5.20 0.58
CA ARG A 91 -8.09 -6.26 0.21
C ARG A 91 -8.83 -7.59 0.03
N LYS A 92 -8.50 -8.31 -1.04
CA LYS A 92 -8.96 -9.68 -1.31
C LYS A 92 -7.75 -10.55 -1.66
N GLY A 93 -7.23 -11.27 -0.67
CA GLY A 93 -5.99 -12.02 -0.79
C GLY A 93 -4.80 -11.09 -1.04
N GLN A 94 -4.09 -11.30 -2.14
CA GLN A 94 -2.98 -10.44 -2.58
C GLN A 94 -3.45 -9.18 -3.32
N ASN A 95 -4.72 -9.13 -3.75
CA ASN A 95 -5.24 -7.98 -4.47
C ASN A 95 -5.65 -6.87 -3.50
N LEU A 96 -5.17 -5.67 -3.78
CA LEU A 96 -5.51 -4.42 -3.13
C LEU A 96 -6.25 -3.54 -4.14
N TYR A 97 -7.47 -3.14 -3.78
CA TYR A 97 -8.30 -2.28 -4.60
C TYR A 97 -8.39 -0.92 -3.93
N LEU A 98 -8.03 0.12 -4.66
CA LEU A 98 -7.99 1.50 -4.19
C LEU A 98 -9.01 2.30 -4.99
N PHE A 99 -9.70 3.25 -4.33
CA PHE A 99 -10.65 4.14 -4.98
C PHE A 99 -10.44 5.58 -4.54
N SER A 100 -10.07 6.46 -5.47
CA SER A 100 -9.70 7.84 -5.16
C SER A 100 -10.90 8.71 -4.76
N LYS A 101 -10.74 9.44 -3.65
CA LYS A 101 -11.72 10.39 -3.08
C LYS A 101 -11.30 11.84 -3.20
N SER A 102 -10.02 12.12 -3.29
CA SER A 102 -9.51 13.45 -3.62
C SER A 102 -8.12 13.31 -4.18
N THR A 103 -7.72 14.24 -5.04
CA THR A 103 -6.40 14.26 -5.68
C THR A 103 -5.91 15.70 -5.74
N ASN A 104 -4.66 15.94 -5.36
CA ASN A 104 -4.03 17.24 -5.49
C ASN A 104 -2.63 17.13 -6.12
N GLU A 105 -2.62 16.79 -7.40
CA GLU A 105 -1.38 16.75 -8.18
C GLU A 105 -0.90 18.15 -8.54
N LEU A 106 0.40 18.40 -8.39
CA LEU A 106 1.12 19.57 -8.83
C LEU A 106 2.41 19.14 -9.56
N PRO A 107 2.83 19.86 -10.62
CA PRO A 107 2.12 20.98 -11.23
C PRO A 107 0.88 20.51 -12.01
N LYS A 108 -0.09 21.40 -12.28
CA LYS A 108 -1.31 21.08 -13.06
C LYS A 108 -1.08 20.94 -14.57
N ARG A 109 0.19 20.76 -14.99
CA ARG A 109 0.58 20.56 -16.39
C ARG A 109 1.06 19.14 -16.57
N ASP A 110 0.88 18.60 -17.77
CA ASP A 110 1.37 17.26 -18.07
C ASP A 110 2.91 17.22 -18.06
N ILE A 111 3.44 16.15 -17.46
CA ILE A 111 4.86 15.82 -17.49
C ILE A 111 5.00 14.58 -18.37
N PRO A 112 5.74 14.64 -19.50
CA PRO A 112 5.75 13.57 -20.50
C PRO A 112 6.06 12.17 -19.94
N ILE A 113 7.05 12.08 -19.04
CA ILE A 113 7.46 10.80 -18.41
C ILE A 113 6.39 10.23 -17.47
N LEU A 114 5.37 11.01 -17.09
CA LEU A 114 4.27 10.61 -16.21
C LEU A 114 2.96 10.35 -16.97
N SER A 115 3.00 10.32 -18.30
CA SER A 115 1.82 10.05 -19.15
C SER A 115 1.14 8.70 -18.87
N TRP A 116 1.91 7.69 -18.45
CA TRP A 116 1.42 6.36 -18.09
C TRP A 116 0.91 6.26 -16.66
N LYS A 117 1.00 7.33 -15.86
CA LYS A 117 0.57 7.32 -14.47
C LYS A 117 -0.94 7.01 -14.38
N PRO A 118 -1.36 6.02 -13.58
CA PRO A 118 -2.77 5.63 -13.50
C PRO A 118 -3.70 6.78 -13.11
N ASP A 119 -4.92 6.73 -13.66
CA ASP A 119 -5.98 7.71 -13.44
C ASP A 119 -6.35 7.90 -11.95
N PHE A 120 -6.17 6.86 -11.13
CA PHE A 120 -6.30 6.92 -9.66
C PHE A 120 -5.50 8.07 -9.02
N PHE A 121 -4.29 8.33 -9.53
CA PHE A 121 -3.43 9.39 -8.98
C PHE A 121 -3.78 10.78 -9.51
N ARG A 122 -4.64 10.89 -10.53
CA ARG A 122 -4.89 12.14 -11.26
C ARG A 122 -6.30 12.67 -11.09
N LYS A 123 -7.28 11.79 -10.93
CA LYS A 123 -8.71 12.11 -10.99
C LYS A 123 -9.45 11.55 -9.78
N HIS A 124 -10.52 12.23 -9.42
CA HIS A 124 -11.53 11.78 -8.47
C HIS A 124 -12.34 10.58 -9.02
N ASN A 125 -12.81 9.69 -8.14
CA ASN A 125 -13.62 8.52 -8.47
C ASN A 125 -12.98 7.57 -9.48
N ARG A 126 -11.68 7.32 -9.35
CA ARG A 126 -10.96 6.34 -10.18
C ARG A 126 -10.45 5.20 -9.34
N GLY A 127 -10.58 3.99 -9.88
CA GLY A 127 -10.12 2.76 -9.25
C GLY A 127 -8.69 2.41 -9.69
N LEU A 128 -7.96 1.74 -8.79
CA LEU A 128 -6.69 1.10 -9.09
C LEU A 128 -6.64 -0.26 -8.39
N ALA A 129 -6.39 -1.31 -9.15
CA ALA A 129 -6.17 -2.65 -8.62
C ALA A 129 -4.68 -2.98 -8.68
N LEU A 130 -4.11 -3.35 -7.54
CA LEU A 130 -2.71 -3.74 -7.39
C LEU A 130 -2.65 -5.14 -6.77
N GLN A 131 -1.58 -5.87 -7.05
CA GLN A 131 -1.21 -7.03 -6.23
C GLN A 131 -0.10 -6.61 -5.28
N VAL A 132 -0.17 -7.07 -4.04
CA VAL A 132 0.82 -6.78 -3.01
C VAL A 132 1.40 -8.09 -2.50
N ILE A 133 2.68 -8.32 -2.79
CA ILE A 133 3.43 -9.49 -2.37
C ILE A 133 4.38 -9.10 -1.24
N GLN A 134 4.27 -9.77 -0.11
CA GLN A 134 5.24 -9.60 0.98
C GLN A 134 6.54 -10.32 0.60
N GLN A 135 7.65 -9.57 0.55
CA GLN A 135 8.98 -10.09 0.21
C GLN A 135 9.77 -10.46 1.48
N ASN A 136 9.60 -9.70 2.56
CA ASN A 136 10.21 -9.97 3.86
C ASN A 136 9.34 -9.37 4.99
N ALA A 137 9.86 -9.33 6.23
CA ALA A 137 9.10 -8.86 7.40
C ALA A 137 8.55 -7.43 7.22
N ASP A 138 9.30 -6.56 6.54
CA ASP A 138 8.98 -5.14 6.40
C ASP A 138 8.86 -4.68 4.94
N GLY A 139 8.98 -5.60 3.98
CA GLY A 139 9.09 -5.30 2.55
C GLY A 139 7.92 -5.82 1.73
N TYR A 140 7.30 -4.93 0.95
CA TYR A 140 6.17 -5.23 0.09
C TYR A 140 6.47 -4.85 -1.36
N LEU A 141 6.24 -5.76 -2.29
CA LEU A 141 6.29 -5.48 -3.72
C LEU A 141 4.87 -5.21 -4.23
N PHE A 142 4.68 -4.04 -4.82
CA PHE A 142 3.44 -3.67 -5.48
C PHE A 142 3.56 -3.99 -6.97
N LEU A 143 2.60 -4.74 -7.49
CA LEU A 143 2.50 -5.12 -8.89
C LEU A 143 1.23 -4.54 -9.50
N TYR A 144 1.33 -4.12 -10.75
CA TYR A 144 0.19 -3.78 -11.60
C TYR A 144 0.26 -4.64 -12.84
N ASP A 145 -0.80 -5.42 -13.08
CA ASP A 145 -0.84 -6.42 -14.14
C ASP A 145 0.43 -7.29 -14.19
N HIS A 146 0.77 -7.88 -13.04
CA HIS A 146 1.97 -8.72 -12.84
C HIS A 146 3.32 -8.03 -13.07
N THR A 147 3.33 -6.71 -13.32
CA THR A 147 4.54 -5.91 -13.50
C THR A 147 4.90 -5.18 -12.21
N PRO A 148 6.14 -5.30 -11.70
CA PRO A 148 6.62 -4.53 -10.55
C PRO A 148 6.49 -3.03 -10.77
N LEU A 149 5.72 -2.36 -9.91
CA LEU A 149 5.61 -0.90 -9.89
C LEU A 149 6.64 -0.28 -8.95
N PHE A 150 6.64 -0.69 -7.68
CA PHE A 150 7.56 -0.19 -6.67
C PHE A 150 7.65 -1.15 -5.48
N TYR A 151 8.80 -1.10 -4.81
CA TYR A 151 9.03 -1.74 -3.53
C TYR A 151 8.72 -0.74 -2.43
N CYS A 152 7.89 -1.15 -1.47
CA CYS A 152 7.48 -0.36 -0.32
C CYS A 152 8.05 -0.98 0.95
N THR A 153 8.79 -0.20 1.73
CA THR A 153 9.23 -0.58 3.08
C THR A 153 8.23 -0.07 4.10
N ARG A 154 7.89 -0.92 5.06
CA ARG A 154 7.05 -0.54 6.19
C ARG A 154 7.70 0.62 6.91
N ASN A 155 6.94 1.69 7.09
CA ASN A 155 7.37 2.82 7.90
C ASN A 155 6.55 2.82 9.19
N ASN A 156 7.24 2.84 10.33
CA ASN A 156 6.63 3.01 11.64
C ASN A 156 6.70 4.50 12.01
N ASN A 157 5.98 5.34 11.27
CA ASN A 157 5.71 6.72 11.69
C ASN A 157 4.54 6.75 12.67
#